data_AF-A0A2G6II18-F1
#
_entry.id   AF-A0A2G6II18-F1
#
_cell.length_a   1.000
_cell.length_b   1.000
_cell.length_c   1.000
_cell.angle_alpha   90.00
_cell.angle_beta   90.00
_cell.angle_gamma   90.00
#
_symmetry.space_group_name_H-M   'P 1'
#
loop_
_entity.id
_entity.type
_entity.pdbx_description
1 polymer ?
#
loop_
_entity_poly.entity_id
_entity_poly.type
_entity_poly.pdbx_seq_one_letter_code
_entity_poly.pdbx_strand_id
1 'polypeptide(L)'
;MDNSGFTRGSTFLFIGTLSLTDAEGTPIDGTGWSISSDIRKLDGELIAPLVVDWIDPTERRFAAEFDGDTRSWPLGRAKWDLLVTGPLGQVIYTKTAHLLIEEGVTHATKV
;
A
#
# COMPACT_ATOMS: atom_id res chain seq x y z
N MET A 1 -1.97 -1.46 15.72
CA MET A 1 -2.06 -1.22 14.27
C MET A 1 -3.17 -0.23 14.07
N ASP A 2 -2.84 0.89 13.43
CA ASP A 2 -3.76 1.99 13.20
C ASP A 2 -4.83 1.54 12.20
N ASN A 3 -6.09 1.79 12.54
CA ASN A 3 -7.22 1.47 11.69
C ASN A 3 -7.46 2.70 10.82
N SER A 4 -6.55 2.96 9.89
CA SER A 4 -6.61 4.15 9.04
C SER A 4 -7.82 4.05 8.12
N GLY A 5 -8.83 4.86 8.41
CA GLY A 5 -9.99 5.05 7.54
C GLY A 5 -9.55 5.70 6.24
N PHE A 6 -10.06 5.21 5.12
CA PHE A 6 -9.90 5.80 3.80
C PHE A 6 -11.27 6.21 3.27
N THR A 7 -11.40 7.48 2.91
CA THR A 7 -12.65 7.99 2.34
C THR A 7 -12.75 7.64 0.86
N ARG A 8 -13.76 6.85 0.51
CA ARG A 8 -14.08 6.50 -0.87
C ARG A 8 -14.34 7.74 -1.71
N GLY A 9 -13.82 7.76 -2.93
CA GLY A 9 -13.90 8.89 -3.86
C GLY A 9 -12.82 9.94 -3.66
N SER A 10 -11.88 9.73 -2.74
CA SER A 10 -10.66 10.53 -2.61
C SER A 10 -9.46 9.86 -3.29
N THR A 11 -8.34 10.58 -3.38
CA THR A 11 -7.06 10.04 -3.87
C THR A 11 -6.47 9.11 -2.81
N PHE A 12 -6.21 7.86 -3.18
CA PHE A 12 -5.49 6.94 -2.31
C PHE A 12 -3.98 7.17 -2.42
N LEU A 13 -3.37 7.60 -1.32
CA LEU A 13 -1.92 7.73 -1.18
C LEU A 13 -1.52 7.22 0.21
N PHE A 14 -0.60 6.26 0.23
CA PHE A 14 0.04 5.77 1.43
C PHE A 14 1.54 6.01 1.35
N ILE A 15 2.12 6.60 2.38
CA ILE A 15 3.57 6.75 2.53
C ILE A 15 3.99 5.98 3.76
N GLY A 16 4.98 5.11 3.60
CA GLY A 16 5.47 4.28 4.69
C GLY A 16 6.97 4.05 4.65
N THR A 17 7.47 3.43 5.71
CA THR A 17 8.82 2.89 5.79
C THR A 17 8.72 1.37 5.87
N LEU A 18 9.42 0.68 4.98
CA LEU A 18 9.51 -0.78 4.99
C LEU A 18 10.56 -1.23 6.02
N SER A 19 10.20 -2.17 6.90
CA SER A 19 11.18 -2.87 7.72
C SER A 19 11.74 -4.07 6.95
N LEU A 20 12.81 -3.85 6.17
CA LEU A 20 13.54 -4.90 5.47
C LEU A 20 14.81 -5.22 6.27
N THR A 21 14.92 -6.45 6.78
CA THR A 21 16.09 -6.91 7.55
C THR A 21 16.60 -8.25 7.07
N ASP A 22 17.89 -8.53 7.27
CA ASP A 22 18.46 -9.87 7.05
C ASP A 22 18.06 -10.85 8.17
N ALA A 23 18.63 -12.06 8.14
CA ALA A 23 18.33 -13.11 9.11
C ALA A 23 18.79 -12.74 10.54
N GLU A 24 19.78 -11.85 10.65
CA GLU A 24 20.36 -11.34 11.88
C GLU A 24 19.62 -10.10 12.40
N GLY A 25 18.65 -9.57 11.64
CA GLY A 25 17.87 -8.38 11.99
C GLY A 25 18.51 -7.06 11.58
N THR A 26 19.60 -7.09 10.79
CA THR A 26 20.26 -5.89 10.26
C THR A 26 19.40 -5.27 9.16
N PRO A 27 19.14 -3.95 9.17
CA PRO A 27 18.41 -3.29 8.09
C PRO A 27 19.13 -3.43 6.75
N ILE A 28 18.38 -3.83 5.72
CA ILE A 28 18.84 -3.91 4.34
C ILE A 28 18.44 -2.61 3.61
N ASP A 29 19.30 -2.14 2.72
CA ASP A 29 19.00 -1.04 1.78
C ASP A 29 18.05 -1.54 0.68
N GLY A 30 17.01 -0.76 0.35
CA GLY A 30 16.05 -1.07 -0.72
C GLY A 30 16.60 -0.86 -2.13
N THR A 31 17.84 -0.40 -2.30
CA THR A 31 18.43 -0.13 -3.62
C THR A 31 18.53 -1.40 -4.45
N GLY A 32 17.97 -1.37 -5.67
CA GLY A 32 17.88 -2.53 -6.55
C GLY A 32 16.75 -3.50 -6.22
N TRP A 33 15.93 -3.21 -5.21
CA TRP A 33 14.69 -3.95 -4.94
C TRP A 33 13.51 -3.28 -5.64
N SER A 34 12.56 -4.09 -6.12
CA SER A 34 11.27 -3.61 -6.60
C SER A 34 10.17 -3.91 -5.58
N ILE A 35 9.14 -3.07 -5.56
CA ILE A 35 7.96 -3.22 -4.70
C ILE A 35 6.69 -3.18 -5.54
N SER A 36 5.69 -3.99 -5.16
CA SER A 36 4.37 -3.99 -5.79
C SER A 36 3.29 -4.33 -4.77
N SER A 37 2.05 -3.94 -5.04
CA SER A 37 0.94 -4.18 -4.12
C SER A 37 -0.42 -4.17 -4.82
N ASP A 38 -1.37 -4.86 -4.22
CA ASP A 38 -2.79 -4.82 -4.57
C ASP A 38 -3.63 -4.56 -3.32
N ILE A 39 -4.74 -3.84 -3.48
CA ILE A 39 -5.82 -3.79 -2.50
C ILE A 39 -6.85 -4.86 -2.86
N ARG A 40 -7.24 -5.67 -1.88
CA ARG A 40 -8.19 -6.76 -2.04
C ARG A 40 -9.26 -6.73 -0.96
N LYS A 41 -10.43 -7.30 -1.26
CA LYS A 41 -11.43 -7.65 -0.25
C LYS A 41 -10.88 -8.72 0.69
N LEU A 42 -11.55 -8.94 1.83
CA LEU A 42 -11.12 -9.96 2.79
C LEU A 42 -11.14 -11.38 2.22
N ASP A 43 -12.05 -11.66 1.29
CA ASP A 43 -12.15 -12.92 0.54
C ASP A 43 -11.08 -13.08 -0.57
N GLY A 44 -10.31 -12.03 -0.87
CA GLY A 44 -9.24 -12.04 -1.86
C GLY A 44 -9.60 -11.45 -3.23
N GLU A 45 -10.86 -11.04 -3.45
CA GLU A 45 -11.25 -10.34 -4.68
C GLU A 45 -10.45 -9.04 -4.84
N LEU A 46 -9.92 -8.79 -6.05
CA LEU A 46 -9.16 -7.59 -6.35
C LEU A 46 -10.06 -6.36 -6.33
N ILE A 47 -9.65 -5.33 -5.57
CA ILE A 47 -10.27 -4.00 -5.60
C ILE A 47 -9.50 -3.11 -6.58
N ALA A 48 -8.18 -3.01 -6.41
CA ALA A 48 -7.34 -2.18 -7.25
C ALA A 48 -5.87 -2.62 -7.18
N PRO A 49 -5.12 -2.59 -8.31
CA PRO A 49 -3.66 -2.61 -8.28
C PRO A 49 -3.13 -1.25 -7.79
N LEU A 50 -2.02 -1.24 -7.07
CA LEU A 50 -1.34 -0.01 -6.65
C LEU A 50 -0.09 0.23 -7.49
N VAL A 51 0.17 1.50 -7.80
CA VAL A 51 1.48 1.97 -8.23
C VAL A 51 2.31 2.16 -6.97
N VAL A 52 3.43 1.44 -6.86
CA VAL A 52 4.27 1.47 -5.66
C VAL A 52 5.70 1.73 -6.06
N ASP A 53 6.28 2.79 -5.50
CA ASP A 53 7.64 3.23 -5.81
C ASP A 53 8.40 3.66 -4.55
N TRP A 54 9.72 3.53 -4.62
CA TRP A 54 10.59 4.06 -3.59
C TRP A 54 10.61 5.59 -3.64
N ILE A 55 10.35 6.24 -2.51
CA ILE A 55 10.65 7.65 -2.28
C ILE A 55 12.16 7.78 -1.99
N ASP A 56 12.65 6.91 -1.12
CA ASP A 56 14.06 6.79 -0.76
C ASP A 56 14.36 5.32 -0.41
N PRO A 57 15.03 4.56 -1.29
CA PRO A 57 15.34 3.15 -1.03
C PRO A 57 16.35 2.97 0.12
N THR A 58 17.24 3.93 0.35
CA THR A 58 18.27 3.86 1.40
C THR A 58 17.67 4.04 2.79
N GLU A 59 16.64 4.89 2.90
CA GLU A 59 15.82 5.03 4.10
C GLU A 59 14.65 4.05 4.18
N ARG A 60 14.48 3.19 3.14
CA ARG A 60 13.36 2.26 2.97
C ARG A 60 11.99 2.95 2.95
N ARG A 61 11.92 4.20 2.45
CA ARG A 61 10.67 4.96 2.32
C ARG A 61 10.03 4.74 0.96
N PHE A 62 8.74 4.45 0.95
CA PHE A 62 7.97 4.20 -0.27
C PHE A 62 6.64 4.95 -0.29
N ALA A 63 6.09 5.12 -1.49
CA ALA A 63 4.73 5.54 -1.74
C ALA A 63 3.96 4.39 -2.39
N ALA A 64 2.69 4.22 -2.01
CA ALA A 64 1.73 3.37 -2.71
C ALA A 64 0.50 4.22 -3.05
N GLU A 65 0.15 4.29 -4.33
CA GLU A 65 -0.93 5.12 -4.84
C GLU A 65 -1.82 4.35 -5.80
N PHE A 66 -3.06 4.81 -5.96
CA PHE A 66 -3.94 4.32 -7.00
C PHE A 66 -4.15 5.42 -8.05
N ASP A 67 -3.62 5.21 -9.26
CA ASP A 67 -3.82 6.08 -10.42
C ASP A 67 -5.19 5.82 -11.06
N GLY A 68 -6.24 6.07 -10.27
CA GLY A 68 -7.60 5.79 -10.67
C GLY A 68 -8.64 6.38 -9.73
N ASP A 69 -9.89 6.09 -10.05
CA ASP A 69 -11.04 6.60 -9.30
C ASP A 69 -11.50 5.60 -8.24
N THR A 70 -11.45 6.01 -6.98
CA THR A 70 -11.86 5.16 -5.86
C THR A 70 -13.38 5.17 -5.61
N ARG A 71 -14.19 5.95 -6.34
CA ARG A 71 -15.66 5.99 -6.16
C ARG A 71 -16.35 4.63 -6.30
N SER A 72 -15.77 3.71 -7.06
CA SER A 72 -16.28 2.34 -7.25
C SER A 72 -15.85 1.35 -6.17
N TRP A 73 -14.93 1.74 -5.27
CA TRP A 73 -14.43 0.82 -4.25
C TRP A 73 -15.56 0.40 -3.29
N PRO A 74 -15.61 -0.88 -2.88
CA PRO A 74 -16.60 -1.36 -1.92
C PRO A 74 -16.35 -0.73 -0.55
N LEU A 75 -17.41 -0.32 0.13
CA LEU A 75 -17.33 0.09 1.53
C LEU A 75 -16.99 -1.11 2.42
N GLY A 76 -16.27 -0.85 3.51
CA GLY A 76 -15.88 -1.86 4.50
C GLY A 76 -14.39 -2.17 4.48
N ARG A 77 -14.02 -3.32 5.03
CA ARG A 77 -12.62 -3.69 5.22
C ARG A 77 -12.00 -4.24 3.94
N ALA A 78 -10.86 -3.69 3.58
CA ALA A 78 -9.94 -4.21 2.59
C ALA A 78 -8.63 -4.65 3.28
N LYS A 79 -7.83 -5.41 2.54
CA LYS A 79 -6.51 -5.86 2.95
C LYS A 79 -5.50 -5.63 1.83
N TRP A 80 -4.26 -5.41 2.21
CA TRP A 80 -3.15 -5.21 1.29
C TRP A 80 -1.83 -5.57 1.99
N ASP A 81 -0.84 -5.94 1.22
CA ASP A 81 0.55 -6.14 1.65
C ASP A 81 1.48 -5.65 0.54
N LEU A 82 2.78 -5.66 0.79
CA LEU A 82 3.77 -5.40 -0.24
C LEU A 82 4.46 -6.71 -0.60
N LEU A 83 4.59 -6.93 -1.90
CA LEU A 83 5.53 -7.86 -2.47
C LEU A 83 6.84 -7.11 -2.76
N VAL A 84 7.93 -7.57 -2.17
CA VAL A 84 9.27 -6.99 -2.33
C VAL A 84 10.12 -8.01 -3.05
N THR A 85 10.69 -7.63 -4.20
CA THR A 85 11.56 -8.50 -4.99
C THR A 85 12.98 -7.97 -5.03
N GLY A 86 13.94 -8.80 -4.64
CA GLY A 86 15.35 -8.43 -4.57
C GLY A 86 16.08 -8.59 -5.89
N PRO A 87 17.29 -8.02 -6.01
CA PRO A 87 18.07 -8.01 -7.24
C PRO A 87 18.54 -9.41 -7.69
N LEU A 88 18.52 -10.41 -6.78
CA LEU A 88 18.83 -11.81 -7.10
C LEU A 88 17.57 -12.67 -7.23
N GLY A 89 16.38 -12.06 -7.33
CA GLY A 89 15.10 -12.74 -7.44
C GLY A 89 14.51 -13.24 -6.11
N GLN A 90 15.00 -12.75 -4.96
CA GLN A 90 14.37 -13.03 -3.67
C GLN A 90 12.96 -12.44 -3.64
N VAL A 91 12.02 -13.12 -3.00
CA VAL A 91 10.63 -12.67 -2.90
C VAL A 91 10.22 -12.64 -1.43
N ILE A 92 9.79 -11.47 -0.95
CA ILE A 92 9.37 -11.24 0.44
C ILE A 92 7.98 -10.60 0.43
N TYR A 93 7.06 -11.16 1.21
CA TYR A 93 5.77 -10.53 1.49
C TYR A 93 5.81 -9.84 2.85
N THR A 94 5.27 -8.64 2.94
CA THR A 94 5.09 -7.97 4.23
C THR A 94 3.90 -8.54 4.99
N LYS A 95 3.77 -8.14 6.27
CA LYS A 95 2.55 -8.43 7.02
C LYS A 95 1.38 -7.71 6.37
N THR A 96 0.27 -8.43 6.19
CA THR A 96 -0.98 -7.86 5.70
C THR A 96 -1.47 -6.73 6.60
N ALA A 97 -1.66 -5.56 6.02
CA ALA A 97 -2.32 -4.41 6.60
C ALA A 97 -3.80 -4.39 6.20
N HIS A 98 -4.63 -3.75 7.03
CA HIS A 98 -6.05 -3.57 6.78
C HIS A 98 -6.37 -2.10 6.56
N LEU A 99 -7.31 -1.83 5.66
CA LEU A 99 -7.82 -0.51 5.33
C LEU A 99 -9.33 -0.53 5.52
N LEU A 100 -9.89 0.47 6.22
CA LEU A 100 -11.34 0.63 6.30
C LEU A 100 -11.79 1.67 5.27
N ILE A 101 -12.51 1.24 4.24
CA ILE A 101 -13.05 2.11 3.20
C ILE A 101 -14.42 2.63 3.64
N GLU A 102 -14.53 3.94 3.80
CA GLU A 102 -15.70 4.62 4.35
C GLU A 102 -16.32 5.60 3.35
N GLU A 103 -17.59 5.92 3.53
CA GLU A 103 -18.25 6.92 2.73
C GLU A 103 -17.80 8.33 3.13
N GLY A 104 -17.54 9.18 2.13
CA GLY A 104 -17.23 10.59 2.37
C GLY A 104 -18.47 11.37 2.76
N VAL A 105 -18.43 12.01 3.92
CA VAL A 105 -19.49 12.91 4.41
C VAL A 105 -19.27 14.36 3.98
N THR A 106 -18.04 14.73 3.64
CA THR A 106 -17.67 16.06 3.17
C THR A 106 -17.64 16.07 1.63
N HIS A 107 -18.44 16.95 1.02
CA HIS A 107 -18.43 17.15 -0.43
C HIS A 107 -17.67 18.44 -0.75
N ALA A 108 -16.67 18.35 -1.63
CA ALA A 108 -16.04 19.54 -2.19
C ALA A 108 -17.11 20.35 -2.95
N THR A 109 -17.41 21.56 -2.47
CA THR A 109 -18.29 22.47 -3.19
C THR A 109 -17.62 22.83 -4.51
N LYS A 110 -18.28 22.53 -5.63
CA LYS A 110 -17.84 22.95 -6.95
C LYS A 110 -17.90 24.48 -6.97
N VAL A 111 -16.73 25.14 -6.99
CA VAL A 111 -16.62 26.58 -7.28
C VAL A 111 -16.73 26.81 -8.77
#